data_AF-A0A662G697-F1
#
_entry.id   AF-A0A662G697-F1
#
_cell.length_a   1.000
_cell.length_b   1.000
_cell.length_c   1.000
_cell.angle_alpha   90.00
_cell.angle_beta   90.00
_cell.angle_gamma   90.00
#
_symmetry.space_group_name_H-M   'P 1'
#
loop_
_entity.id
_entity.type
_entity.pdbx_description
1 polymer ?
#
loop_
_entity_poly.entity_id
_entity_poly.type
_entity_poly.pdbx_seq_one_letter_code
_entity_poly.pdbx_strand_id
1 'polypeptide(L)'
;VYVVVLGDEGGLEFPEARVYTEEGGVLTDKKLHYGEENPYLIEMRHFVDVAVRDVEPVTKPEEMVYLQATLEAALRSAIEGRPVRVNEILSSP
;
A
#
# COMPACT_ATOMS: atom_id res chain seq x y z
N VAL A 1 -9.60 -4.67 -5.06
CA VAL A 1 -8.91 -4.75 -3.76
C VAL A 1 -9.73 -3.96 -2.76
N TYR A 2 -9.99 -4.52 -1.57
CA TYR A 2 -10.65 -3.80 -0.48
C TYR A 2 -9.59 -3.31 0.50
N VAL A 3 -9.61 -2.02 0.82
CA VAL A 3 -8.63 -1.43 1.75
C VAL A 3 -9.37 -0.51 2.71
N VAL A 4 -9.05 -0.63 4.00
CA VAL A 4 -9.47 0.30 5.04
C VAL A 4 -8.23 0.82 5.75
N VAL A 5 -8.11 2.14 5.82
CA VAL A 5 -7.06 2.83 6.58
C VAL A 5 -7.76 3.58 7.71
N LEU A 6 -7.33 3.36 8.95
CA LEU A 6 -7.84 4.05 10.13
C LEU A 6 -6.69 4.83 10.76
N GLY A 7 -6.87 6.14 10.88
CA GLY A 7 -6.00 7.03 11.63
C GLY A 7 -6.74 7.61 12.83
N ASP A 8 -6.02 8.43 13.59
CA ASP A 8 -6.53 8.98 14.85
C ASP A 8 -7.63 10.04 14.63
N GLU A 9 -7.62 10.72 13.48
CA GLU A 9 -8.55 11.80 13.13
C GLU A 9 -9.54 11.43 12.01
N GLY A 10 -9.48 10.20 11.50
CA GLY A 10 -10.36 9.75 10.43
C GLY A 10 -9.95 8.43 9.79
N GLY A 11 -10.68 8.01 8.77
CA GLY A 11 -10.42 6.79 8.03
C GLY A 11 -10.78 6.89 6.56
N LEU A 12 -10.25 5.98 5.76
CA LEU A 12 -10.50 5.87 4.33
C LEU A 12 -10.85 4.42 3.97
N GLU A 13 -11.89 4.24 3.18
CA GLU A 13 -12.28 2.96 2.61
C GLU A 13 -12.25 3.01 1.07
N PHE A 14 -11.65 1.99 0.46
CA PHE A 14 -11.57 1.79 -1.00
C PHE A 14 -12.19 0.43 -1.38
N PRO A 15 -12.98 0.33 -2.48
CA PRO A 15 -13.10 1.27 -3.60
C PRO A 15 -14.20 2.33 -3.49
N GLU A 16 -15.05 2.27 -2.47
CA GLU A 16 -16.15 3.23 -2.32
C GLU A 16 -15.67 4.67 -2.08
N ALA A 17 -14.37 4.85 -1.81
CA ALA A 17 -13.67 6.10 -1.56
C ALA A 17 -14.40 6.96 -0.52
N ARG A 18 -14.81 6.29 0.56
CA ARG A 18 -15.45 6.92 1.71
C ARG A 18 -14.38 7.39 2.67
N VAL A 19 -14.47 8.66 3.04
CA VAL A 19 -13.65 9.28 4.09
C VAL A 19 -14.54 9.47 5.32
N TYR A 20 -14.14 8.83 6.41
CA TYR A 20 -14.74 8.97 7.73
C TYR A 20 -13.97 10.06 8.49
N THR A 21 -14.60 11.14 8.94
CA THR A 21 -13.92 12.22 9.67
C THR A 21 -14.87 12.95 10.62
N GLU A 22 -14.38 13.93 11.37
CA GLU A 22 -15.16 14.79 12.25
C GLU A 22 -15.01 16.25 11.83
N GLU A 23 -16.12 16.95 11.60
CA GLU A 23 -16.13 18.38 11.29
C GLU A 23 -17.02 19.13 12.29
N GLY A 24 -16.43 20.05 13.06
CA GLY A 24 -17.16 20.85 14.03
C GLY A 24 -17.81 20.04 15.16
N GLY A 25 -17.19 18.93 15.60
CA GLY A 25 -17.74 18.06 16.63
C GLY A 25 -18.72 17.00 16.12
N VAL A 26 -18.90 16.87 14.80
CA VAL A 26 -19.88 15.98 14.18
C VAL A 26 -19.20 14.99 13.24
N LEU A 27 -19.44 13.71 13.45
CA LEU A 27 -19.01 12.64 12.55
C LEU A 27 -19.64 12.83 11.17
N THR A 28 -18.79 12.88 10.14
CA THR A 28 -19.16 13.17 8.77
C THR A 28 -18.50 12.19 7.82
N ASP A 29 -19.31 11.62 6.91
CA ASP A 29 -18.85 10.73 5.86
C ASP A 29 -18.85 11.47 4.52
N LYS A 30 -17.71 11.45 3.83
CA LYS A 30 -17.54 12.08 2.51
C LYS A 30 -17.24 11.03 1.46
N LYS A 31 -17.89 11.12 0.30
CA LYS A 31 -17.55 10.28 -0.87
C LYS A 31 -16.65 11.07 -1.81
N LEU A 32 -15.44 10.56 -2.04
CA LEU A 32 -14.53 11.13 -3.04
C LEU A 32 -14.95 10.66 -4.42
N HIS A 33 -14.96 11.58 -5.38
CA HIS A 33 -15.08 11.28 -6.80
C HIS A 33 -13.69 11.35 -7.41
N TYR A 34 -13.20 10.21 -7.90
CA TYR A 34 -11.91 10.12 -8.59
C TYR A 34 -12.11 9.52 -9.97
N GLY A 35 -11.23 9.87 -10.91
CA GLY A 35 -11.26 9.32 -12.25
C GLY A 35 -10.80 7.87 -12.26
N GLU A 36 -11.47 7.03 -13.03
CA GLU A 36 -10.95 5.70 -13.36
C GLU A 36 -9.91 5.84 -14.47
N GLU A 37 -8.63 5.76 -14.12
CA GLU A 37 -7.58 5.49 -15.09
C GLU A 37 -7.22 4.01 -15.06
N ASN A 38 -6.92 3.45 -16.24
CA ASN A 38 -6.50 2.05 -16.33
C ASN A 38 -5.09 1.89 -15.71
N PRO A 39 -4.95 1.13 -14.60
CA PRO A 39 -3.68 1.04 -13.88
C PRO A 39 -2.55 0.43 -14.74
N TYR A 40 -2.87 -0.49 -15.65
CA TYR A 40 -1.87 -1.07 -16.55
C TYR A 40 -1.32 -0.04 -17.55
N LEU A 41 -2.16 0.87 -18.04
CA LEU A 41 -1.71 1.94 -18.93
C LEU A 41 -0.85 2.97 -18.18
N ILE A 42 -1.19 3.28 -16.93
CA ILE A 42 -0.39 4.15 -16.06
C ILE A 42 0.99 3.51 -15.82
N GLU A 43 1.03 2.23 -15.46
CA GLU A 43 2.26 1.51 -15.17
C GLU A 43 3.17 1.39 -16.40
N MET A 44 2.62 1.06 -17.57
CA MET A 44 3.38 1.03 -18.81
C MET A 44 3.96 2.39 -19.18
N ARG A 45 3.20 3.47 -18.98
CA ARG A 45 3.69 4.84 -19.22
C ARG A 45 4.81 5.18 -18.25
N HIS A 46 4.64 4.87 -16.97
CA HIS A 46 5.64 5.08 -15.93
C HIS A 46 6.95 4.34 -16.24
N PHE A 47 6.86 3.09 -16.72
CA PHE A 47 8.04 2.33 -17.16
C PHE A 47 8.83 3.05 -18.26
N VAL A 48 8.14 3.58 -19.28
CA VAL A 48 8.78 4.35 -20.36
C VAL A 48 9.38 5.65 -19.82
N ASP A 49 8.70 6.33 -18.91
CA ASP A 49 9.19 7.57 -18.29
C ASP A 49 10.47 7.34 -17.49
N VAL A 50 10.54 6.26 -16.71
CA VAL A 50 11.77 5.87 -16.00
C VAL A 50 12.90 5.57 -17.00
N ALA A 51 12.63 4.75 -18.01
CA ALA A 51 13.66 4.28 -18.93
C ALA A 51 14.21 5.35 -19.88
N VAL A 52 13.37 6.31 -20.30
CA VAL A 52 13.71 7.29 -21.35
C VAL A 52 13.94 8.69 -20.78
N ARG A 53 13.22 9.04 -19.71
CA ARG A 53 13.20 10.41 -19.16
C ARG A 53 13.88 10.51 -17.79
N ASP A 54 14.48 9.43 -17.31
CA ASP A 54 15.20 9.37 -16.03
C ASP A 54 14.33 9.82 -14.85
N VAL A 55 13.04 9.47 -14.90
CA VAL A 55 12.11 9.68 -13.79
C VAL A 55 12.37 8.63 -12.71
N GLU A 56 12.36 9.04 -11.45
CA GLU A 56 12.50 8.12 -10.31
C GLU A 56 11.33 7.10 -10.30
N PRO A 57 11.62 5.79 -10.19
CA PRO A 57 10.56 4.79 -10.13
C PRO A 57 9.73 4.94 -8.84
N VAL A 58 8.40 4.87 -8.97
CA VAL A 58 7.48 4.90 -7.82
C VAL A 58 7.77 3.73 -6.86
N THR A 59 8.08 2.56 -7.40
CA THR A 59 8.45 1.36 -6.63
C THR A 59 9.95 1.11 -6.78
N LYS A 60 10.68 1.14 -5.68
CA LYS A 60 12.13 0.94 -5.63
C LYS A 60 12.49 -0.54 -5.48
N PRO A 61 13.66 -0.99 -5.97
CA PRO A 61 14.06 -2.40 -5.86
C PRO A 61 14.04 -2.93 -4.42
N GLU A 62 14.41 -2.09 -3.47
CA GLU A 62 14.57 -2.42 -2.05
C GLU A 62 13.21 -2.62 -1.37
N GLU A 63 12.18 -1.91 -1.85
CA GLU A 63 10.80 -2.12 -1.42
C GLU A 63 10.28 -3.49 -1.90
N MET A 64 10.78 -3.99 -3.04
CA MET A 64 10.45 -5.33 -3.53
C MET A 64 11.13 -6.44 -2.75
N VAL A 65 12.37 -6.22 -2.31
CA VAL A 65 13.03 -7.12 -1.35
C VAL A 65 12.25 -7.18 -0.04
N TYR A 66 11.83 -6.02 0.47
CA TYR A 66 11.04 -5.94 1.69
C TYR A 66 9.68 -6.63 1.56
N LEU A 67 9.02 -6.52 0.40
CA LEU A 67 7.78 -7.23 0.10
C LEU A 67 7.97 -8.75 0.17
N GLN A 68 9.02 -9.28 -0.48
CA GLN A 68 9.32 -10.71 -0.43
C GLN A 68 9.58 -11.19 0.99
N ALA A 69 10.37 -10.44 1.77
CA ALA A 69 10.65 -10.76 3.16
C ALA A 69 9.39 -10.72 4.05
N THR A 70 8.45 -9.82 3.75
CA THR A 70 7.16 -9.73 4.44
C THR A 70 6.29 -10.96 4.18
N LEU A 71 6.25 -11.44 2.93
CA LEU A 71 5.53 -12.67 2.56
C LEU A 71 6.13 -13.89 3.26
N GLU A 72 7.47 -14.01 3.28
CA GLU A 72 8.16 -15.10 3.98
C GLU A 72 7.90 -15.09 5.49
N ALA A 73 7.96 -13.91 6.12
CA ALA A 73 7.67 -13.76 7.54
C ALA A 73 6.23 -14.20 7.87
N ALA A 74 5.26 -13.88 7.01
CA ALA A 74 3.87 -14.30 7.18
C ALA A 74 3.72 -15.83 7.08
N LEU A 75 4.39 -16.47 6.11
CA LEU A 75 4.38 -17.93 5.95
C LEU A 75 5.01 -18.64 7.15
N ARG A 76 6.18 -18.17 7.59
CA ARG A 76 6.84 -18.71 8.79
C ARG A 76 6.02 -18.52 10.05
N SER A 77 5.39 -17.35 10.21
CA SER A 77 4.51 -17.09 11.36
C SER A 77 3.36 -18.09 11.42
N ALA A 78 2.77 -18.44 10.27
CA ALA A 78 1.71 -19.44 10.20
C ALA A 78 2.18 -20.85 10.59
N ILE A 79 3.41 -21.22 10.25
CA ILE A 79 4.01 -22.53 10.59
C ILE A 79 4.41 -22.59 12.07
N GLU A 80 5.08 -21.55 12.56
CA GLU A 80 5.68 -21.51 13.90
C GLU A 80 4.65 -21.19 15.00
N GLY A 81 3.47 -20.67 14.64
CA GLY A 81 2.43 -20.29 15.59
C GLY A 81 2.82 -19.10 16.48
N ARG A 82 3.80 -18.29 16.03
CA ARG A 82 4.27 -17.08 16.72
C ARG A 82 4.48 -15.93 15.75
N PRO A 83 4.52 -14.68 16.22
CA PRO A 83 4.99 -13.56 15.40
C PRO A 83 6.43 -13.77 14.93
N VAL A 84 6.67 -13.52 13.64
CA VAL A 84 8.01 -13.49 13.02
C VAL A 84 8.22 -12.08 12.46
N ARG A 85 9.30 -11.39 12.86
CA ARG A 85 9.61 -10.04 12.40
C ARG A 85 10.24 -10.11 11.00
N VAL A 86 9.88 -9.18 10.12
CA VAL A 86 10.50 -9.08 8.78
C VAL A 86 12.03 -8.95 8.85
N ASN A 87 12.55 -8.24 9.86
CA ASN A 87 13.99 -8.11 10.07
C ASN A 87 14.70 -9.44 10.40
N GLU A 88 13.99 -10.46 10.92
CA GLU A 88 14.56 -11.80 11.10
C GLU A 88 14.86 -12.45 9.73
N ILE A 89 14.04 -12.16 8.72
CA ILE A 89 14.26 -12.64 7.34
C ILE A 89 15.39 -11.87 6.67
N LEU A 90 15.36 -10.53 6.75
CA LEU A 90 16.36 -9.67 6.09
C LEU A 90 17.77 -9.80 6.70
N SER A 91 17.88 -10.23 7.96
CA SER A 91 19.15 -10.45 8.64
C SER A 91 19.64 -11.90 8.52
N SER A 92 18.87 -12.78 7.85
CA SER A 92 19.31 -14.14 7.60
C SER A 92 20.42 -14.13 6.54
N PRO A 93 21.57 -14.81 6.80
CA PRO A 93 22.69 -14.85 5.88
C PRO A 93 22.37 -15.54 4.54
#